data_AF-A0A378LQZ6-F1
#
_entry.id   AF-A0A378LQZ6-F1
#
_cell.length_a   1.000
_cell.length_b   1.000
_cell.length_c   1.000
_cell.angle_alpha   90.00
_cell.angle_beta   90.00
_cell.angle_gamma   90.00
#
_symmetry.space_group_name_H-M   'P 1'
#
loop_
_entity.id
_entity.type
_entity.pdbx_description
1 polymer ?
#
loop_
_entity_poly.entity_id
_entity_poly.type
_entity_poly.pdbx_seq_one_letter_code
_entity_poly.pdbx_strand_id
1 'polypeptide(L)'
;MDSSSKMLSTLKKDIAKKRSHIATDTLDVADDAPYTHRVVEKRITITDDQLKQEFKWGKGAYILGGSASVKLKKTDVTRAVCNTDISQRAMGNCFMLAALGSILKQNPSFIHEILKINEDGKVEIKLHHMIRDEEEHTITDEITTYVLDATKLATIMTDAHSHPAIFLLEKAFAIHRMLTNTVSEEEVKKLDGKSRIVSLEIESPPDQIKKKDFKVPALSYRSSLKAGKAAMVYGALLGDAGETRGLLEINYRTQLSTLIENFARGILVSISHIKDDEITPEERIQPIKKFAANVLGIPNDPQGLQRQTEDKINLFNQMVERLTDILSKMPPGQAQEIKKLAGAFAQLAKPKVEDMHLLIDAIFSGNQNKDIALKVKEYVLNEIYHHQRGTGIYTKKQDEVFKFLHDSLQHPEVVASVSTPEQVGTSQKKGTHGVGEETSKGLVGGHYYEVLDCYERQDDNGKTLKFVLVRNPWSDTAREYEWKEKEVGGKTISVLSAHKKDHLKHPEKTSPRSHPLKEGSSARGYEEETFQKDFRGQGYTEIELSDFTKRFNDITIAIIPRVDSAPELTTTSEKEKPLGLPT
;
A
#
# COMPACT_ATOMS: atom_id res chain seq x y z
N MET A 1 -27.36 46.89 36.49
CA MET A 1 -26.44 47.68 35.64
C MET A 1 -25.00 47.48 36.14
N ASP A 2 -24.08 46.91 35.39
CA ASP A 2 -24.08 45.56 34.85
C ASP A 2 -22.63 45.04 35.01
N SER A 3 -22.43 44.07 35.91
CA SER A 3 -21.13 43.45 36.21
C SER A 3 -20.54 42.74 34.97
N SER A 4 -21.42 42.34 34.05
CA SER A 4 -21.11 41.63 32.81
C SER A 4 -20.32 42.49 31.82
N SER A 5 -20.58 43.81 31.79
CA SER A 5 -19.89 44.76 30.91
C SER A 5 -18.42 44.97 31.31
N LYS A 6 -18.15 45.01 32.63
CA LYS A 6 -16.77 45.10 33.15
C LYS A 6 -15.99 43.82 32.83
N MET A 7 -16.59 42.65 32.99
CA MET A 7 -15.96 41.36 32.69
C MET A 7 -15.59 41.21 31.22
N LEU A 8 -16.48 41.61 30.30
CA LEU A 8 -16.22 41.61 28.85
C LEU A 8 -15.13 42.61 28.44
N SER A 9 -15.04 43.77 29.11
CA SER A 9 -13.98 44.75 28.84
C SER A 9 -12.60 44.27 29.31
N THR A 10 -12.55 43.59 30.45
CA THR A 10 -11.31 43.00 31.00
C THR A 10 -10.86 41.82 30.15
N LEU A 11 -11.79 40.95 29.73
CA LEU A 11 -11.50 39.82 28.85
C LEU A 11 -10.97 40.29 27.49
N LYS A 12 -11.54 41.36 26.91
CA LYS A 12 -11.03 41.94 25.65
C LYS A 12 -9.63 42.55 25.81
N LYS A 13 -9.33 43.19 26.94
CA LYS A 13 -7.99 43.71 27.25
C LYS A 13 -6.96 42.60 27.48
N ASP A 14 -7.35 41.51 28.14
CA ASP A 14 -6.47 40.36 28.37
C ASP A 14 -6.23 39.55 27.09
N ILE A 15 -7.22 39.47 26.18
CA ILE A 15 -7.05 38.90 24.84
C ILE A 15 -6.13 39.77 23.97
N ALA A 16 -6.27 41.11 24.04
CA ALA A 16 -5.39 42.03 23.32
C ALA A 16 -3.95 42.01 23.85
N LYS A 17 -3.75 41.88 25.17
CA LYS A 17 -2.44 41.81 25.81
C LYS A 17 -1.76 40.44 25.66
N LYS A 18 -2.53 39.35 25.51
CA LYS A 18 -1.99 38.03 25.11
C LYS A 18 -1.63 37.95 23.63
N ARG A 19 -2.30 38.71 22.75
CA ARG A 19 -1.93 38.81 21.33
C ARG A 19 -0.60 39.56 21.08
N SER A 20 -0.15 40.43 21.99
CA SER A 20 1.14 41.13 21.81
C SER A 20 2.36 40.37 22.35
N HIS A 21 2.18 39.22 23.01
CA HIS A 21 3.26 38.39 23.55
C HIS A 21 3.29 36.95 23.04
N ILE A 22 2.34 36.58 22.18
CA ILE A 22 2.52 35.45 21.28
C ILE A 22 3.10 36.05 20.00
N ALA A 23 4.41 36.28 20.02
CA ALA A 23 5.17 36.16 18.78
C ALA A 23 4.89 34.73 18.34
N THR A 24 3.97 34.59 17.40
CA THR A 24 3.96 33.42 16.56
C THR A 24 5.32 33.45 15.88
N ASP A 25 6.26 32.66 16.39
CA ASP A 25 7.16 31.91 15.51
C ASP A 25 6.24 31.08 14.62
N THR A 26 5.56 31.75 13.68
CA THR A 26 5.43 31.19 12.35
C THR A 26 6.87 30.89 12.01
N LEU A 27 7.26 29.62 12.15
CA LEU A 27 8.29 29.05 11.31
C LEU A 27 7.90 29.53 9.92
N ASP A 28 8.54 30.62 9.48
CA ASP A 28 8.52 31.03 8.10
C ASP A 28 8.78 29.73 7.37
N VAL A 29 7.79 29.31 6.58
CA VAL A 29 7.91 28.14 5.71
C VAL A 29 9.09 28.49 4.84
N ALA A 30 10.27 28.02 5.27
CA ALA A 30 11.53 28.31 4.62
C ALA A 30 11.32 27.96 3.16
N ASP A 31 11.61 28.92 2.28
CA ASP A 31 11.48 28.80 0.84
C ASP A 31 11.78 27.35 0.41
N ASP A 32 10.87 26.75 -0.38
CA ASP A 32 11.03 25.46 -1.05
C ASP A 32 12.18 25.56 -2.08
N ALA A 33 13.40 25.82 -1.61
CA ALA A 33 14.58 25.72 -2.43
C ALA A 33 14.60 24.29 -3.00
N PRO A 34 14.91 24.10 -4.28
CA PRO A 34 15.05 22.75 -4.82
C PRO A 34 16.33 22.11 -4.27
N TYR A 35 16.28 20.81 -3.94
CA TYR A 35 17.48 20.06 -3.54
C TYR A 35 18.46 19.98 -4.71
N THR A 36 19.76 20.13 -4.42
CA THR A 36 20.79 19.85 -5.44
C THR A 36 20.99 18.34 -5.57
N HIS A 37 20.82 17.81 -6.79
CA HIS A 37 21.03 16.39 -7.07
C HIS A 37 22.48 16.08 -7.44
N ARG A 38 23.08 15.05 -6.83
CA ARG A 38 24.44 14.57 -7.11
C ARG A 38 24.41 13.07 -7.36
N VAL A 39 25.24 12.60 -8.30
CA VAL A 39 25.40 11.16 -8.58
C VAL A 39 26.83 10.76 -8.24
N VAL A 40 26.97 9.70 -7.45
CA VAL A 40 28.27 9.15 -7.05
C VAL A 40 28.30 7.67 -7.40
N GLU A 41 29.24 7.27 -8.26
CA GLU A 41 29.40 5.87 -8.63
C GLU A 41 30.49 5.20 -7.79
N LYS A 42 30.20 3.99 -7.29
CA LYS A 42 31.14 3.14 -6.55
C LYS A 42 31.04 1.71 -7.07
N ARG A 43 32.16 0.99 -7.00
CA ARG A 43 32.22 -0.41 -7.42
C ARG A 43 32.81 -1.25 -6.29
N ILE A 44 32.09 -2.28 -5.87
CA ILE A 44 32.44 -3.14 -4.73
C ILE A 44 32.57 -4.57 -5.25
N THR A 45 33.77 -5.15 -5.12
CA THR A 45 34.00 -6.56 -5.47
C THR A 45 33.85 -7.44 -4.23
N ILE A 46 33.04 -8.50 -4.34
CA ILE A 46 32.75 -9.41 -3.23
C ILE A 46 32.83 -10.85 -3.74
N THR A 47 33.79 -11.61 -3.21
CA THR A 47 33.95 -13.03 -3.52
C THR A 47 33.01 -13.90 -2.70
N ASP A 48 32.68 -15.10 -3.19
CA ASP A 48 31.91 -16.09 -2.44
C ASP A 48 32.58 -16.47 -1.11
N ASP A 49 33.92 -16.41 -1.03
CA ASP A 49 34.64 -16.68 0.20
C ASP A 49 34.49 -15.55 1.23
N GLN A 50 34.50 -14.29 0.79
CA GLN A 50 34.15 -13.16 1.65
C GLN A 50 32.70 -13.28 2.13
N LEU A 51 31.76 -13.71 1.26
CA LEU A 51 30.39 -13.97 1.69
C LEU A 51 30.30 -15.06 2.77
N LYS A 52 30.98 -16.18 2.58
CA LYS A 52 31.00 -17.27 3.58
C LYS A 52 31.64 -16.84 4.90
N GLN A 53 32.80 -16.17 4.84
CA GLN A 53 33.59 -15.82 6.01
C GLN A 53 32.99 -14.62 6.76
N GLU A 54 32.80 -13.51 6.05
CA GLU A 54 32.40 -12.24 6.65
C GLU A 54 30.92 -12.21 6.98
N PHE A 55 30.06 -12.76 6.10
CA PHE A 55 28.62 -12.73 6.30
C PHE A 55 28.08 -13.96 7.05
N LYS A 56 28.98 -14.87 7.49
CA LYS A 56 28.65 -16.17 8.10
C LYS A 56 27.71 -16.99 7.21
N TRP A 57 27.82 -16.82 5.89
CA TRP A 57 26.96 -17.46 4.92
C TRP A 57 27.24 -18.97 4.90
N GLY A 58 26.23 -19.79 5.20
CA GLY A 58 26.31 -21.26 5.17
C GLY A 58 26.56 -21.97 6.51
N LYS A 59 26.85 -21.26 7.62
CA LYS A 59 26.91 -21.88 8.96
C LYS A 59 25.56 -21.73 9.68
N GLY A 60 24.76 -22.80 9.73
CA GLY A 60 23.57 -22.90 10.58
C GLY A 60 22.21 -22.70 9.90
N ALA A 61 22.16 -22.44 8.59
CA ALA A 61 20.91 -22.36 7.84
C ALA A 61 20.62 -23.70 7.14
N TYR A 62 19.82 -24.56 7.80
CA TYR A 62 19.05 -25.67 7.20
C TYR A 62 19.52 -26.18 5.83
N ILE A 63 20.67 -26.86 5.77
CA ILE A 63 21.07 -27.68 4.63
C ILE A 63 20.42 -29.06 4.82
N LEU A 64 19.09 -29.13 4.73
CA LEU A 64 18.39 -30.43 4.67
C LEU A 64 18.18 -30.90 3.22
N GLY A 65 18.46 -30.06 2.24
CA GLY A 65 18.58 -30.43 0.83
C GLY A 65 19.99 -30.09 0.35
N GLY A 66 20.65 -30.99 -0.37
CA GLY A 66 22.00 -30.77 -0.89
C GLY A 66 22.11 -29.47 -1.68
N SER A 67 23.27 -28.83 -1.60
CA SER A 67 23.59 -27.59 -2.31
C SER A 67 23.52 -27.79 -3.83
N ALA A 68 22.40 -27.48 -4.45
CA ALA A 68 22.32 -27.40 -5.91
C ALA A 68 23.09 -26.15 -6.38
N SER A 69 24.32 -26.34 -6.84
CA SER A 69 25.07 -25.28 -7.52
C SER A 69 24.48 -25.08 -8.91
N VAL A 70 23.72 -24.01 -9.11
CA VAL A 70 23.37 -23.58 -10.46
C VAL A 70 24.37 -22.51 -10.86
N LYS A 71 25.10 -22.72 -11.95
CA LYS A 71 25.96 -21.70 -12.55
C LYS A 71 25.12 -20.93 -13.56
N LEU A 72 25.10 -19.60 -13.45
CA LEU A 72 24.56 -18.76 -14.50
C LEU A 72 25.47 -18.89 -15.73
N LYS A 73 24.92 -19.36 -16.85
CA LYS A 73 25.61 -19.41 -18.14
C LYS A 73 25.33 -18.13 -18.91
N LYS A 74 26.23 -17.75 -19.81
CA LYS A 74 25.99 -16.62 -20.74
C LYS A 74 24.69 -16.80 -21.55
N THR A 75 24.33 -18.04 -21.87
CA THR A 75 23.07 -18.42 -22.53
C THR A 75 21.83 -18.21 -21.66
N ASP A 76 21.97 -18.14 -20.33
CA ASP A 76 20.82 -17.89 -19.47
C ASP A 76 20.38 -16.42 -19.59
N VAL A 77 21.32 -15.50 -19.88
CA VAL A 77 21.03 -14.06 -20.06
C VAL A 77 20.43 -13.75 -21.43
N THR A 78 20.41 -14.69 -22.38
CA THR A 78 19.76 -14.43 -23.67
C THR A 78 18.25 -14.50 -23.58
N ARG A 79 17.70 -15.16 -22.53
CA ARG A 79 16.26 -15.17 -22.28
C ARG A 79 15.90 -13.95 -21.43
N ALA A 80 14.93 -13.16 -21.91
CA ALA A 80 14.36 -12.09 -21.10
C ALA A 80 13.81 -12.63 -19.77
N VAL A 81 14.10 -11.92 -18.68
CA VAL A 81 13.58 -12.28 -17.35
C VAL A 81 12.19 -11.69 -17.22
N CYS A 82 11.22 -12.51 -16.84
CA CYS A 82 9.84 -12.07 -16.67
C CYS A 82 9.40 -12.16 -15.20
N ASN A 83 8.33 -11.44 -14.85
CA ASN A 83 7.76 -11.49 -13.51
C ASN A 83 7.33 -12.90 -13.10
N THR A 84 6.93 -13.75 -14.07
CA THR A 84 6.54 -15.14 -13.84
C THR A 84 7.71 -16.05 -13.48
N ASP A 85 8.95 -15.59 -13.67
CA ASP A 85 10.13 -16.30 -13.18
C ASP A 85 10.31 -16.19 -11.66
N ILE A 86 9.54 -15.32 -11.01
CA ILE A 86 9.54 -15.13 -9.56
C ILE A 86 8.67 -16.20 -8.89
N SER A 87 9.26 -17.03 -8.04
CA SER A 87 8.54 -17.98 -7.18
C SER A 87 9.18 -18.04 -5.80
N GLN A 88 8.70 -17.19 -4.91
CA GLN A 88 9.11 -17.16 -3.51
C GLN A 88 8.59 -18.40 -2.76
N ARG A 89 9.29 -18.87 -1.72
CA ARG A 89 8.73 -19.81 -0.73
C ARG A 89 8.89 -19.33 0.72
N ALA A 90 10.04 -19.59 1.33
CA ALA A 90 10.23 -19.50 2.79
C ALA A 90 11.14 -18.35 3.22
N MET A 91 11.58 -17.54 2.27
CA MET A 91 12.28 -16.28 2.52
C MET A 91 11.25 -15.17 2.73
N GLY A 92 11.48 -14.26 3.67
CA GLY A 92 10.54 -13.18 4.02
C GLY A 92 10.67 -11.94 3.15
N ASN A 93 11.03 -12.07 1.87
CA ASN A 93 11.35 -10.96 0.96
C ASN A 93 10.25 -10.67 -0.06
N CYS A 94 8.99 -10.91 0.30
CA CYS A 94 7.87 -10.71 -0.61
C CYS A 94 7.78 -9.27 -1.13
N PHE A 95 8.14 -8.28 -0.31
CA PHE A 95 8.21 -6.88 -0.70
C PHE A 95 9.19 -6.64 -1.84
N MET A 96 10.36 -7.30 -1.82
CA MET A 96 11.35 -7.23 -2.89
C MET A 96 10.84 -7.88 -4.15
N LEU A 97 10.30 -9.09 -4.01
CA LEU A 97 9.89 -9.90 -5.16
C LEU A 97 8.63 -9.36 -5.83
N ALA A 98 7.70 -8.76 -5.09
CA ALA A 98 6.54 -8.07 -5.64
C ALA A 98 6.93 -6.81 -6.42
N ALA A 99 7.82 -5.97 -5.86
CA ALA A 99 8.32 -4.76 -6.51
C ALA A 99 9.20 -5.09 -7.74
N LEU A 100 10.03 -6.13 -7.66
CA LEU A 100 10.76 -6.62 -8.83
C LEU A 100 9.79 -7.14 -9.89
N GLY A 101 8.76 -7.90 -9.48
CA GLY A 101 7.73 -8.41 -10.37
C GLY A 101 7.08 -7.29 -11.19
N SER A 102 6.64 -6.22 -10.53
CA SER A 102 6.01 -5.08 -11.20
C SER A 102 6.94 -4.42 -12.21
N ILE A 103 8.23 -4.24 -11.87
CA ILE A 103 9.23 -3.73 -12.81
C ILE A 103 9.38 -4.66 -14.03
N LEU A 104 9.56 -5.96 -13.82
CA LEU A 104 9.75 -6.92 -14.92
C LEU A 104 8.51 -7.07 -15.79
N LYS A 105 7.32 -6.82 -15.25
CA LYS A 105 6.10 -6.82 -16.04
C LYS A 105 6.07 -5.66 -17.04
N GLN A 106 6.51 -4.47 -16.62
CA GLN A 106 6.47 -3.26 -17.43
C GLN A 106 7.71 -3.12 -18.33
N ASN A 107 8.89 -3.46 -17.81
CA ASN A 107 10.15 -3.51 -18.56
C ASN A 107 10.85 -4.88 -18.38
N PRO A 108 10.54 -5.88 -19.23
CA PRO A 108 11.22 -7.18 -19.20
C PRO A 108 12.73 -7.13 -19.46
N SER A 109 13.23 -6.03 -20.05
CA SER A 109 14.65 -5.84 -20.33
C SER A 109 15.43 -5.23 -19.17
N PHE A 110 14.73 -4.76 -18.13
CA PHE A 110 15.33 -4.07 -16.99
C PHE A 110 16.50 -4.82 -16.33
N ILE A 111 16.40 -6.16 -16.22
CA ILE A 111 17.52 -6.95 -15.66
C ILE A 111 18.80 -6.78 -16.49
N HIS A 112 18.71 -6.67 -17.81
CA HIS A 112 19.89 -6.49 -18.66
C HIS A 112 20.54 -5.10 -18.49
N GLU A 113 19.79 -4.12 -17.97
CA GLU A 113 20.30 -2.78 -17.70
C GLU A 113 21.10 -2.76 -16.39
N ILE A 114 20.62 -3.45 -15.36
CA ILE A 114 21.26 -3.46 -14.04
C ILE A 114 22.24 -4.63 -13.84
N LEU A 115 22.13 -5.71 -14.61
CA LEU A 115 22.94 -6.93 -14.48
C LEU A 115 23.77 -7.20 -15.74
N LYS A 116 25.09 -7.29 -15.57
CA LYS A 116 26.04 -7.63 -16.64
C LYS A 116 26.85 -8.88 -16.27
N ILE A 117 27.02 -9.79 -17.23
CA ILE A 117 27.98 -10.90 -17.10
C ILE A 117 29.31 -10.51 -17.75
N ASN A 118 30.39 -10.67 -17.02
CA ASN A 118 31.76 -10.44 -17.47
C ASN A 118 32.35 -11.69 -18.15
N GLU A 119 33.44 -11.50 -18.90
CA GLU A 119 34.14 -12.59 -19.58
C GLU A 119 34.75 -13.61 -18.61
N ASP A 120 35.12 -13.17 -17.41
CA ASP A 120 35.63 -14.02 -16.32
C ASP A 120 34.52 -14.83 -15.61
N GLY A 121 33.26 -14.67 -16.05
CA GLY A 121 32.11 -15.34 -15.46
C GLY A 121 31.62 -14.71 -14.16
N LYS A 122 32.10 -13.52 -13.76
CA LYS A 122 31.49 -12.74 -12.69
C LYS A 122 30.26 -11.97 -13.19
N VAL A 123 29.43 -11.56 -12.25
CA VAL A 123 28.22 -10.78 -12.51
C VAL A 123 28.33 -9.44 -11.80
N GLU A 124 28.05 -8.37 -12.53
CA GLU A 124 27.95 -7.01 -12.00
C GLU A 124 26.48 -6.65 -11.84
N ILE A 125 26.09 -6.12 -10.68
CA ILE A 125 24.73 -5.66 -10.41
C ILE A 125 24.78 -4.23 -9.87
N LYS A 126 24.10 -3.29 -10.54
CA LYS A 126 23.98 -1.90 -10.09
C LYS A 126 22.76 -1.72 -9.19
N LEU A 127 22.95 -1.06 -8.05
CA LEU A 127 21.88 -0.65 -7.14
C LEU A 127 22.11 0.78 -6.64
N HIS A 128 21.03 1.53 -6.50
CA HIS A 128 21.01 2.91 -6.04
C HIS A 128 20.93 3.01 -4.51
N HIS A 129 21.48 4.07 -3.94
CA HIS A 129 21.30 4.42 -2.54
C HIS A 129 21.12 5.94 -2.42
N MET A 130 19.87 6.35 -2.24
CA MET A 130 19.50 7.75 -2.11
C MET A 130 19.80 8.24 -0.68
N ILE A 131 20.69 9.22 -0.57
CA ILE A 131 21.05 9.89 0.68
C ILE A 131 20.54 11.33 0.60
N ARG A 132 19.65 11.70 1.52
CA ARG A 132 19.18 13.08 1.69
C ARG A 132 19.97 13.75 2.80
N ASP A 133 20.58 14.88 2.47
CA ASP A 133 21.26 15.76 3.42
C ASP A 133 20.43 17.04 3.56
N GLU A 134 19.80 17.20 4.73
CA GLU A 134 18.94 18.35 5.03
C GLU A 134 19.74 19.63 5.31
N GLU A 135 20.99 19.51 5.79
CA GLU A 135 21.83 20.66 6.12
C GLU A 135 22.41 21.28 4.84
N GLU A 136 22.88 20.43 3.93
CA GLU A 136 23.43 20.85 2.63
C GLU A 136 22.36 21.01 1.55
N HIS A 137 21.10 20.68 1.86
CA HIS A 137 19.98 20.68 0.93
C HIS A 137 20.29 19.91 -0.36
N THR A 138 20.86 18.71 -0.21
CA THR A 138 21.27 17.84 -1.33
C THR A 138 20.64 16.46 -1.27
N ILE A 139 20.46 15.87 -2.46
CA ILE A 139 20.13 14.46 -2.63
C ILE A 139 21.27 13.83 -3.40
N THR A 140 21.95 12.86 -2.79
CA THR A 140 23.01 12.09 -3.43
C THR A 140 22.51 10.71 -3.79
N ASP A 141 22.50 10.39 -5.08
CA ASP A 141 22.29 9.04 -5.59
C ASP A 141 23.63 8.30 -5.66
N GLU A 142 23.89 7.45 -4.67
CA GLU A 142 25.07 6.59 -4.68
C GLU A 142 24.79 5.28 -5.44
N ILE A 143 25.25 5.20 -6.69
CA ILE A 143 25.13 3.99 -7.52
C ILE A 143 26.28 3.04 -7.18
N THR A 144 25.93 1.90 -6.60
CA THR A 144 26.89 0.85 -6.23
C THR A 144 26.81 -0.33 -7.19
N THR A 145 27.92 -0.63 -7.86
CA THR A 145 28.09 -1.84 -8.68
C THR A 145 28.68 -2.96 -7.84
N TYR A 146 27.92 -4.02 -7.60
CA TYR A 146 28.37 -5.23 -6.92
C TYR A 146 28.92 -6.25 -7.91
N VAL A 147 30.20 -6.59 -7.80
CA VAL A 147 30.83 -7.65 -8.60
C VAL A 147 30.83 -8.94 -7.80
N LEU A 148 30.03 -9.92 -8.24
CA LEU A 148 29.76 -11.18 -7.54
C LEU A 148 30.15 -12.39 -8.39
N ASP A 149 30.51 -13.49 -7.74
CA ASP A 149 30.62 -14.78 -8.44
C ASP A 149 29.23 -15.24 -8.94
N ALA A 150 29.16 -15.68 -10.21
CA ALA A 150 27.92 -16.11 -10.88
C ALA A 150 27.40 -17.50 -10.46
N THR A 151 27.93 -18.02 -9.37
CA THR A 151 27.48 -19.23 -8.71
C THR A 151 26.24 -18.92 -7.88
N LYS A 152 25.14 -19.68 -8.09
CA LYS A 152 24.06 -19.71 -7.10
C LYS A 152 24.68 -20.19 -5.80
N LEU A 153 24.53 -19.39 -4.76
CA LEU A 153 24.88 -19.84 -3.42
C LEU A 153 23.91 -20.95 -3.04
N ALA A 154 24.50 -22.08 -2.66
CA ALA A 154 23.94 -23.33 -2.16
C ALA A 154 22.73 -23.28 -1.20
N THR A 155 22.33 -22.09 -0.73
CA THR A 155 21.55 -21.90 0.51
C THR A 155 20.26 -21.10 0.33
N ILE A 156 19.94 -20.60 -0.86
CA ILE A 156 18.61 -20.03 -1.14
C ILE A 156 17.67 -21.13 -1.66
N MET A 157 17.72 -22.32 -1.02
CA MET A 157 16.81 -23.43 -1.34
C MET A 157 15.37 -23.15 -0.90
N THR A 158 15.10 -21.99 -0.31
CA THR A 158 13.73 -21.59 -0.04
C THR A 158 13.06 -21.25 -1.36
N ASP A 159 13.63 -20.41 -2.20
CA ASP A 159 12.88 -19.88 -3.34
C ASP A 159 13.10 -20.72 -4.61
N ALA A 160 12.09 -20.75 -5.46
CA ALA A 160 11.98 -21.65 -6.60
C ALA A 160 11.95 -20.88 -7.93
N HIS A 161 12.67 -19.76 -8.02
CA HIS A 161 12.74 -18.96 -9.25
C HIS A 161 13.21 -19.82 -10.43
N SER A 162 12.56 -19.69 -11.57
CA SER A 162 12.97 -20.36 -12.82
C SER A 162 14.18 -19.68 -13.46
N HIS A 163 14.39 -18.37 -13.22
CA HIS A 163 15.52 -17.63 -13.78
C HIS A 163 16.65 -17.40 -12.75
N PRO A 164 17.90 -17.78 -13.05
CA PRO A 164 19.05 -17.62 -12.15
C PRO A 164 19.41 -16.17 -11.79
N ALA A 165 19.16 -15.19 -12.68
CA ALA A 165 19.43 -13.77 -12.39
C ALA A 165 18.68 -13.25 -11.16
N ILE A 166 17.47 -13.75 -10.87
CA ILE A 166 16.68 -13.31 -9.72
C ILE A 166 17.42 -13.64 -8.41
N PHE A 167 18.00 -14.85 -8.30
CA PHE A 167 18.79 -15.22 -7.13
C PHE A 167 20.02 -14.33 -6.92
N LEU A 168 20.66 -13.89 -8.01
CA LEU A 168 21.82 -13.00 -7.93
C LEU A 168 21.41 -11.58 -7.55
N LEU A 169 20.24 -11.12 -8.00
CA LEU A 169 19.68 -9.84 -7.59
C LEU A 169 19.30 -9.85 -6.10
N GLU A 170 18.67 -10.92 -5.59
CA GLU A 170 18.44 -11.10 -4.15
C GLU A 170 19.74 -11.08 -3.36
N LYS A 171 20.78 -11.77 -3.87
CA LYS A 171 22.12 -11.78 -3.30
C LYS A 171 22.69 -10.36 -3.19
N ALA A 172 22.70 -9.61 -4.28
CA ALA A 172 23.18 -8.23 -4.32
C ALA A 172 22.35 -7.30 -3.42
N PHE A 173 21.02 -7.42 -3.44
CA PHE A 173 20.14 -6.58 -2.64
C PHE A 173 20.31 -6.81 -1.13
N ALA A 174 20.46 -8.06 -0.69
CA ALA A 174 20.76 -8.36 0.70
C ALA A 174 22.07 -7.72 1.17
N ILE A 175 23.13 -7.84 0.36
CA ILE A 175 24.43 -7.20 0.62
C ILE A 175 24.27 -5.70 0.69
N HIS A 176 23.58 -5.11 -0.29
CA HIS A 176 23.31 -3.69 -0.35
C HIS A 176 22.69 -3.19 0.95
N ARG A 177 21.61 -3.84 1.41
CA ARG A 177 20.96 -3.50 2.67
C ARG A 177 21.86 -3.63 3.90
N MET A 178 22.76 -4.61 3.91
CA MET A 178 23.73 -4.76 5.01
C MET A 178 24.77 -3.65 5.03
N LEU A 179 25.20 -3.16 3.86
CA LEU A 179 26.22 -2.12 3.75
C LEU A 179 25.66 -0.70 3.93
N THR A 180 24.45 -0.44 3.47
CA THR A 180 23.78 0.87 3.56
C THR A 180 23.00 1.06 4.86
N ASN A 181 22.96 0.03 5.71
CA ASN A 181 22.22 0.03 6.97
C ASN A 181 20.72 0.40 6.80
N THR A 182 20.13 0.10 5.64
CA THR A 182 18.69 0.28 5.37
C THR A 182 17.87 -0.85 6.01
N VAL A 183 18.20 -1.22 7.25
CA VAL A 183 17.55 -2.26 8.02
C VAL A 183 16.75 -1.58 9.11
N SER A 184 15.55 -2.08 9.43
CA SER A 184 14.70 -1.40 10.40
C SER A 184 15.39 -1.34 11.77
N GLU A 185 15.22 -0.23 12.48
CA GLU A 185 15.77 -0.08 13.83
C GLU A 185 15.34 -1.22 14.75
N GLU A 186 14.14 -1.76 14.57
CA GLU A 186 13.62 -2.90 15.32
C GLU A 186 14.45 -4.17 15.11
N GLU A 187 14.90 -4.44 13.88
CA GLU A 187 15.79 -5.56 13.59
C GLU A 187 17.20 -5.33 14.17
N VAL A 188 17.69 -4.09 14.14
CA VAL A 188 18.95 -3.73 14.80
C VAL A 188 18.85 -3.86 16.32
N LYS A 189 17.72 -3.47 16.92
CA LYS A 189 17.42 -3.64 18.36
C LYS A 189 17.40 -5.12 18.75
N LYS A 190 16.83 -6.00 17.91
CA LYS A 190 16.85 -7.46 18.13
C LYS A 190 18.25 -8.06 18.14
N LEU A 191 19.24 -7.37 17.54
CA LEU A 191 20.64 -7.77 17.57
C LEU A 191 21.42 -7.24 18.77
N ASP A 192 20.77 -6.51 19.70
CA ASP A 192 21.43 -5.94 20.88
C ASP A 192 22.62 -5.03 20.48
N GLY A 193 22.45 -4.27 19.40
CA GLY A 193 23.49 -3.38 18.85
C GLY A 193 24.74 -4.08 18.30
N LYS A 194 24.74 -5.42 18.21
CA LYS A 194 25.89 -6.18 17.69
C LYS A 194 26.14 -5.82 16.23
N SER A 195 27.35 -5.34 15.97
CA SER A 195 27.88 -5.03 14.65
C SER A 195 29.20 -5.76 14.45
N ARG A 196 29.60 -5.93 13.20
CA ARG A 196 30.92 -6.43 12.79
C ARG A 196 31.51 -5.48 11.77
N ILE A 197 32.83 -5.47 11.67
CA ILE A 197 33.54 -4.74 10.62
C ILE A 197 33.77 -5.72 9.47
N VAL A 198 33.41 -5.30 8.25
CA VAL A 198 33.69 -6.04 7.02
C VAL A 198 34.55 -5.14 6.14
N SER A 199 35.75 -5.59 5.80
CA SER A 199 36.67 -4.86 4.93
C SER A 199 36.46 -5.28 3.49
N LEU A 200 36.03 -4.36 2.63
CA LEU A 200 35.78 -4.62 1.19
C LEU A 200 36.65 -3.72 0.32
N GLU A 201 36.97 -4.20 -0.87
CA GLU A 201 37.66 -3.42 -1.90
C GLU A 201 36.62 -2.58 -2.64
N ILE A 202 36.82 -1.26 -2.58
CA ILE A 202 36.02 -0.27 -3.30
C ILE A 202 36.90 0.37 -4.36
N GLU A 203 36.41 0.33 -5.58
CA GLU A 203 36.93 1.09 -6.70
C GLU A 203 36.05 2.34 -6.87
N SER A 204 36.68 3.50 -6.91
CA SER A 204 36.02 4.79 -7.16
C SER A 204 36.79 5.55 -8.24
N PRO A 205 36.10 6.23 -9.17
CA PRO A 205 36.76 7.02 -10.21
C PRO A 205 37.72 8.06 -9.61
N PRO A 206 38.92 8.28 -10.20
CA PRO A 206 39.49 7.62 -11.38
C PRO A 206 40.42 6.45 -10.99
N ASP A 207 39.86 5.26 -10.70
CA ASP A 207 40.60 3.99 -10.51
C ASP A 207 41.41 3.85 -9.20
N GLN A 208 40.98 4.50 -8.11
CA GLN A 208 41.57 4.25 -6.80
C GLN A 208 40.89 3.07 -6.12
N ILE A 209 41.57 1.92 -6.08
CA ILE A 209 41.17 0.78 -5.24
C ILE A 209 41.57 1.10 -3.80
N LYS A 210 40.58 1.18 -2.91
CA LYS A 210 40.77 1.36 -1.47
C LYS A 210 40.05 0.26 -0.72
N LYS A 211 40.70 -0.29 0.31
CA LYS A 211 40.01 -1.09 1.32
C LYS A 211 39.21 -0.15 2.22
N LYS A 212 37.91 -0.40 2.34
CA LYS A 212 37.02 0.33 3.26
C LYS A 212 36.41 -0.64 4.25
N ASP A 213 36.45 -0.23 5.51
CA ASP A 213 35.80 -0.94 6.60
C ASP A 213 34.34 -0.50 6.72
N PHE A 214 33.43 -1.47 6.65
CA PHE A 214 32.01 -1.26 6.84
C PHE A 214 31.59 -1.81 8.19
N LYS A 215 31.02 -0.95 9.04
CA LYS A 215 30.36 -1.38 10.27
C LYS A 215 28.96 -1.89 9.91
N VAL A 216 28.85 -3.18 9.65
CA VAL A 216 27.57 -3.81 9.31
C VAL A 216 26.91 -4.37 10.57
N PRO A 217 25.58 -4.27 10.71
CA PRO A 217 24.87 -5.03 11.73
C PRO A 217 25.20 -6.51 11.61
N ALA A 218 25.22 -7.25 12.72
CA ALA A 218 25.47 -8.70 12.73
C ALA A 218 24.27 -9.52 12.18
N LEU A 219 23.60 -8.99 11.16
CA LEU A 219 22.49 -9.62 10.46
C LEU A 219 22.99 -10.81 9.66
N SER A 220 22.15 -11.84 9.62
CA SER A 220 22.27 -12.88 8.62
C SER A 220 21.72 -12.38 7.28
N TYR A 221 22.16 -12.98 6.17
CA TYR A 221 21.55 -12.80 4.85
C TYR A 221 20.01 -12.86 4.91
N ARG A 222 19.48 -13.89 5.57
CA ARG A 222 18.03 -14.08 5.74
C ARG A 222 17.38 -12.90 6.47
N SER A 223 18.03 -12.39 7.53
CA SER A 223 17.53 -11.24 8.28
C SER A 223 17.49 -9.98 7.42
N SER A 224 18.54 -9.72 6.62
CA SER A 224 18.58 -8.58 5.71
C SER A 224 17.53 -8.62 4.60
N LEU A 225 16.82 -9.75 4.44
CA LEU A 225 15.75 -9.93 3.46
C LEU A 225 14.36 -10.09 4.10
N LYS A 226 14.23 -10.23 5.43
CA LYS A 226 12.97 -10.62 6.08
C LYS A 226 12.00 -9.46 6.32
N ALA A 227 12.50 -8.24 6.50
CA ALA A 227 11.67 -7.08 6.75
C ALA A 227 12.02 -5.96 5.79
N GLY A 228 11.03 -5.37 5.13
CA GLY A 228 11.23 -4.26 4.22
C GLY A 228 9.92 -3.74 3.65
N LYS A 229 10.03 -2.76 2.77
CA LYS A 229 8.91 -2.13 2.07
C LYS A 229 9.23 -2.05 0.58
N ALA A 230 8.21 -2.04 -0.25
CA ALA A 230 8.38 -1.91 -1.70
C ALA A 230 9.12 -0.61 -2.09
N ALA A 231 8.86 0.50 -1.40
CA ALA A 231 9.53 1.78 -1.67
C ALA A 231 11.06 1.69 -1.55
N MET A 232 11.57 0.88 -0.62
CA MET A 232 13.01 0.65 -0.49
C MET A 232 13.59 -0.10 -1.69
N VAL A 233 12.80 -0.99 -2.28
CA VAL A 233 13.21 -1.82 -3.41
C VAL A 233 13.18 -0.98 -4.68
N TYR A 234 12.13 -0.19 -4.89
CA TYR A 234 12.09 0.79 -5.97
C TYR A 234 13.26 1.77 -5.84
N GLY A 235 13.51 2.32 -4.64
CA GLY A 235 14.64 3.22 -4.42
C GLY A 235 15.98 2.58 -4.76
N ALA A 236 16.18 1.30 -4.45
CA ALA A 236 17.42 0.58 -4.76
C ALA A 236 17.55 0.15 -6.23
N LEU A 237 16.45 -0.15 -6.91
CA LEU A 237 16.47 -0.63 -8.29
C LEU A 237 16.35 0.50 -9.33
N LEU A 238 15.57 1.54 -9.01
CA LEU A 238 15.17 2.60 -9.93
C LEU A 238 15.79 3.96 -9.58
N GLY A 239 16.41 4.10 -8.40
CA GLY A 239 16.84 5.40 -7.89
C GLY A 239 15.68 6.29 -7.40
N ASP A 240 14.45 5.79 -7.44
CA ASP A 240 13.25 6.47 -6.95
C ASP A 240 12.48 5.52 -6.02
N ALA A 241 12.28 5.95 -4.77
CA ALA A 241 11.52 5.18 -3.79
C ALA A 241 10.02 5.12 -4.11
N GLY A 242 9.54 6.01 -4.96
CA GLY A 242 8.14 6.16 -5.30
C GLY A 242 7.32 6.73 -4.14
N GLU A 243 6.01 6.84 -4.38
CA GLU A 243 5.04 7.33 -3.41
C GLU A 243 4.34 6.14 -2.74
N THR A 244 4.33 6.10 -1.40
CA THR A 244 3.52 5.16 -0.63
C THR A 244 2.30 5.84 -0.05
N ARG A 245 1.11 5.33 -0.38
CA ARG A 245 -0.18 5.79 0.17
C ARG A 245 -0.81 4.72 1.03
N GLY A 246 -1.28 5.14 2.20
CA GLY A 246 -2.08 4.27 3.06
C GLY A 246 -3.50 4.08 2.49
N LEU A 247 -3.86 2.84 2.21
CA LEU A 247 -5.24 2.44 1.92
C LEU A 247 -6.06 2.31 3.22
N LEU A 248 -5.40 2.08 4.36
CA LEU A 248 -5.99 1.86 5.68
C LEU A 248 -6.33 3.11 6.50
N GLU A 249 -6.11 4.33 5.99
CA GLU A 249 -6.66 5.55 6.64
C GLU A 249 -8.18 5.48 6.86
N ILE A 250 -8.81 4.56 6.15
CA ILE A 250 -10.19 4.18 6.34
C ILE A 250 -10.22 3.04 7.37
N ASN A 251 -10.11 3.36 8.66
CA ASN A 251 -10.09 2.37 9.73
C ASN A 251 -11.53 1.88 10.04
N TYR A 252 -12.06 1.05 9.14
CA TYR A 252 -13.49 0.78 8.98
C TYR A 252 -14.19 0.08 10.13
N ARG A 253 -13.50 -0.86 10.80
CA ARG A 253 -14.11 -1.66 11.87
C ARG A 253 -14.32 -0.84 13.13
N THR A 254 -13.39 0.07 13.38
CA THR A 254 -13.50 1.04 14.45
C THR A 254 -14.49 2.13 14.04
N GLN A 255 -14.47 2.59 12.78
CA GLN A 255 -15.30 3.73 12.36
C GLN A 255 -16.80 3.52 12.48
N LEU A 256 -17.44 2.49 11.89
CA LEU A 256 -18.92 2.48 11.89
C LEU A 256 -19.51 2.24 13.28
N SER A 257 -19.00 1.27 14.05
CA SER A 257 -19.49 1.00 15.41
C SER A 257 -19.18 2.15 16.36
N THR A 258 -17.96 2.72 16.32
CA THR A 258 -17.60 3.85 17.18
C THR A 258 -18.30 5.13 16.73
N LEU A 259 -18.55 5.33 15.43
CA LEU A 259 -19.35 6.45 14.93
C LEU A 259 -20.80 6.33 15.41
N ILE A 260 -21.41 5.16 15.27
CA ILE A 260 -22.77 4.89 15.73
C ILE A 260 -22.86 5.01 17.25
N GLU A 261 -21.90 4.46 17.99
CA GLU A 261 -21.84 4.57 19.44
C GLU A 261 -21.67 6.04 19.88
N ASN A 262 -20.75 6.79 19.27
CA ASN A 262 -20.56 8.21 19.56
C ASN A 262 -21.81 9.03 19.21
N PHE A 263 -22.45 8.74 18.09
CA PHE A 263 -23.69 9.40 17.67
C PHE A 263 -24.83 9.09 18.64
N ALA A 264 -25.06 7.81 18.92
CA ALA A 264 -26.06 7.35 19.87
C ALA A 264 -25.81 7.94 21.27
N ARG A 265 -24.58 7.90 21.77
CA ARG A 265 -24.21 8.53 23.05
C ARG A 265 -24.45 10.03 23.04
N GLY A 266 -24.12 10.73 21.96
CA GLY A 266 -24.36 12.16 21.82
C GLY A 266 -25.85 12.51 21.89
N ILE A 267 -26.68 11.71 21.22
CA ILE A 267 -28.14 11.82 21.31
C ILE A 267 -28.62 11.54 22.74
N LEU A 268 -28.12 10.46 23.36
CA LEU A 268 -28.50 10.08 24.73
C LEU A 268 -28.19 11.20 25.72
N VAL A 269 -26.97 11.76 25.69
CA VAL A 269 -26.55 12.89 26.53
C VAL A 269 -27.40 14.14 26.26
N SER A 270 -27.66 14.44 24.99
CA SER A 270 -28.46 15.62 24.63
C SER A 270 -29.92 15.52 25.12
N ILE A 271 -30.48 14.31 25.15
CA ILE A 271 -31.87 14.06 25.55
C ILE A 271 -32.02 13.83 27.07
N SER A 272 -31.04 13.21 27.74
CA SER A 272 -31.17 12.80 29.15
C SER A 272 -31.18 13.96 30.14
N HIS A 273 -30.63 15.12 29.78
CA HIS A 273 -30.34 16.20 30.74
C HIS A 273 -31.22 17.45 30.58
N ILE A 274 -32.46 17.27 30.15
CA ILE A 274 -33.48 18.34 30.16
C ILE A 274 -33.81 18.79 31.61
N LYS A 275 -33.32 18.11 32.66
CA LYS A 275 -33.57 18.46 34.07
C LYS A 275 -32.36 18.46 35.02
N ASP A 276 -31.15 18.10 34.59
CA ASP A 276 -29.95 18.14 35.44
C ASP A 276 -29.15 19.44 35.20
N ASP A 277 -28.99 20.24 36.25
CA ASP A 277 -28.28 21.53 36.23
C ASP A 277 -26.74 21.38 36.18
N GLU A 278 -26.21 20.15 36.25
CA GLU A 278 -24.76 19.90 36.43
C GLU A 278 -23.95 19.84 35.12
N ILE A 279 -24.59 19.79 33.94
CA ILE A 279 -23.88 19.67 32.65
C ILE A 279 -23.95 20.98 31.87
N THR A 280 -22.78 21.49 31.50
CA THR A 280 -22.65 22.74 30.77
C THR A 280 -23.21 22.63 29.33
N PRO A 281 -23.71 23.72 28.73
CA PRO A 281 -24.17 23.71 27.34
C PRO A 281 -23.11 23.20 26.34
N GLU A 282 -21.83 23.45 26.62
CA GLU A 282 -20.73 23.01 25.76
C GLU A 282 -20.57 21.48 25.79
N GLU A 283 -20.61 20.86 26.98
CA GLU A 283 -20.55 19.40 27.13
C GLU A 283 -21.70 18.68 26.41
N ARG A 284 -22.88 19.31 26.34
CA ARG A 284 -24.03 18.78 25.58
C ARG A 284 -23.78 18.76 24.07
N ILE A 285 -23.05 19.76 23.55
CA ILE A 285 -22.83 19.95 22.11
C ILE A 285 -21.61 19.16 21.61
N GLN A 286 -20.62 18.89 22.47
CA GLN A 286 -19.37 18.21 22.07
C GLN A 286 -19.58 16.87 21.33
N PRO A 287 -20.48 15.96 21.74
CA PRO A 287 -20.76 14.74 20.98
C PRO A 287 -21.36 15.00 19.59
N ILE A 288 -22.21 16.02 19.45
CA ILE A 288 -22.82 16.44 18.18
C ILE A 288 -21.74 17.01 17.27
N LYS A 289 -20.86 17.89 17.79
CA LYS A 289 -19.67 18.39 17.08
C LYS A 289 -18.79 17.24 16.61
N LYS A 290 -18.45 16.29 17.48
CA LYS A 290 -17.64 15.12 17.11
C LYS A 290 -18.31 14.28 16.02
N PHE A 291 -19.63 14.08 16.09
CA PHE A 291 -20.38 13.38 15.05
C PHE A 291 -20.34 14.16 13.72
N ALA A 292 -20.68 15.45 13.72
CA ALA A 292 -20.65 16.28 12.53
C ALA A 292 -19.25 16.34 11.91
N ALA A 293 -18.19 16.42 12.73
CA ALA A 293 -16.81 16.38 12.28
C ALA A 293 -16.50 15.05 11.58
N ASN A 294 -16.85 13.93 12.21
CA ASN A 294 -16.69 12.60 11.60
C ASN A 294 -17.53 12.41 10.34
N VAL A 295 -18.73 13.01 10.27
CA VAL A 295 -19.62 12.98 9.09
C VAL A 295 -19.13 13.90 7.97
N LEU A 296 -18.18 14.78 8.22
CA LEU A 296 -17.63 15.68 7.20
C LEU A 296 -16.15 15.39 6.91
N GLY A 297 -15.60 14.32 7.50
CA GLY A 297 -14.19 13.99 7.43
C GLY A 297 -13.29 15.09 8.01
N ILE A 298 -13.77 15.83 8.99
CA ILE A 298 -13.05 16.92 9.64
C ILE A 298 -12.32 16.36 10.87
N PRO A 299 -11.01 16.60 11.04
CA PRO A 299 -10.32 16.19 12.25
C PRO A 299 -10.94 16.87 13.48
N ASN A 300 -11.13 16.10 14.57
CA ASN A 300 -11.84 16.56 15.77
C ASN A 300 -10.93 17.40 16.70
N ASP A 301 -10.15 18.30 16.12
CA ASP A 301 -9.30 19.27 16.81
C ASP A 301 -9.49 20.68 16.21
N PRO A 302 -9.30 21.75 16.99
CA PRO A 302 -9.55 23.11 16.51
C PRO A 302 -8.72 23.50 15.28
N GLN A 303 -7.51 22.96 15.11
CA GLN A 303 -6.66 23.25 13.96
C GLN A 303 -7.15 22.51 12.72
N GLY A 304 -7.60 21.26 12.88
CA GLY A 304 -8.20 20.45 11.82
C GLY A 304 -9.41 21.10 11.17
N LEU A 305 -10.28 21.75 11.96
CA LEU A 305 -11.42 22.51 11.47
C LEU A 305 -10.98 23.76 10.68
N GLN A 306 -9.97 24.49 11.17
CA GLN A 306 -9.45 25.70 10.51
C GLN A 306 -8.76 25.42 9.17
N ARG A 307 -8.27 24.19 8.95
CA ARG A 307 -7.66 23.76 7.68
C ARG A 307 -8.69 23.34 6.62
N GLN A 308 -9.97 23.28 6.96
CA GLN A 308 -11.01 22.90 6.00
C GLN A 308 -11.43 24.09 5.13
N THR A 309 -11.96 23.78 3.96
CA THR A 309 -12.63 24.76 3.09
C THR A 309 -13.81 25.42 3.80
N GLU A 310 -14.07 26.70 3.53
CA GLU A 310 -15.17 27.46 4.13
C GLU A 310 -16.53 26.74 3.99
N ASP A 311 -16.80 26.12 2.83
CA ASP A 311 -18.03 25.35 2.60
C ASP A 311 -18.21 24.18 3.58
N LYS A 312 -17.13 23.45 3.90
CA LYS A 312 -17.16 22.35 4.86
C LYS A 312 -17.38 22.86 6.28
N ILE A 313 -16.75 23.98 6.65
CA ILE A 313 -16.94 24.62 7.96
C ILE A 313 -18.38 25.10 8.10
N ASN A 314 -18.93 25.73 7.07
CA ASN A 314 -20.32 26.17 7.04
C ASN A 314 -21.29 24.99 7.15
N LEU A 315 -21.05 23.90 6.41
CA LEU A 315 -21.85 22.68 6.51
C LEU A 315 -21.77 22.04 7.90
N PHE A 316 -20.58 22.01 8.51
CA PHE A 316 -20.36 21.54 9.87
C PHE A 316 -21.18 22.35 10.88
N ASN A 317 -21.07 23.67 10.84
CA ASN A 317 -21.80 24.56 11.75
C ASN A 317 -23.31 24.42 11.57
N GLN A 318 -23.79 24.36 10.33
CA GLN A 318 -25.22 24.14 10.04
C GLN A 318 -25.71 22.79 10.57
N MET A 319 -24.93 21.71 10.41
CA MET A 319 -25.29 20.40 10.95
C MET A 319 -25.36 20.42 12.47
N VAL A 320 -24.36 21.01 13.14
CA VAL A 320 -24.33 21.10 14.61
C VAL A 320 -25.51 21.92 15.12
N GLU A 321 -25.73 23.11 14.58
CA GLU A 321 -26.82 24.00 14.99
C GLU A 321 -28.19 23.31 14.82
N ARG A 322 -28.45 22.74 13.64
CA ARG A 322 -29.73 22.07 13.38
C ARG A 322 -29.92 20.82 14.23
N LEU A 323 -28.89 20.00 14.43
CA LEU A 323 -28.99 18.83 15.32
C LEU A 323 -29.27 19.24 16.77
N THR A 324 -28.61 20.29 17.26
CA THR A 324 -28.89 20.85 18.58
C THR A 324 -30.31 21.39 18.68
N ASP A 325 -30.79 22.11 17.67
CA ASP A 325 -32.15 22.63 17.63
C ASP A 325 -33.20 21.51 17.65
N ILE A 326 -33.02 20.49 16.80
CA ILE A 326 -33.89 19.30 16.73
C ILE A 326 -33.96 18.60 18.08
N LEU A 327 -32.81 18.33 18.70
CA LEU A 327 -32.74 17.60 19.97
C LEU A 327 -33.32 18.41 21.13
N SER A 328 -33.15 19.74 21.13
CA SER A 328 -33.66 20.62 22.20
C SER A 328 -35.17 20.86 22.13
N LYS A 329 -35.76 20.83 20.92
CA LYS A 329 -37.20 21.03 20.69
C LYS A 329 -37.99 19.72 20.57
N MET A 330 -37.32 18.58 20.72
CA MET A 330 -37.91 17.26 20.52
C MET A 330 -39.04 16.99 21.54
N PRO A 331 -40.24 16.57 21.09
CA PRO A 331 -41.32 16.20 22.00
C PRO A 331 -40.89 15.08 22.97
N PRO A 332 -41.28 15.11 24.25
CA PRO A 332 -40.82 14.14 25.24
C PRO A 332 -41.07 12.67 24.87
N GLY A 333 -42.19 12.38 24.21
CA GLY A 333 -42.51 11.02 23.72
C GLY A 333 -41.53 10.55 22.64
N GLN A 334 -41.26 11.41 21.65
CA GLN A 334 -40.29 11.12 20.58
C GLN A 334 -38.86 11.01 21.13
N ALA A 335 -38.50 11.87 22.09
CA ALA A 335 -37.22 11.83 22.78
C ALA A 335 -37.02 10.50 23.54
N GLN A 336 -38.05 9.98 24.21
CA GLN A 336 -37.99 8.66 24.85
C GLN A 336 -37.84 7.51 23.84
N GLU A 337 -38.54 7.59 22.71
CA GLU A 337 -38.43 6.59 21.64
C GLU A 337 -37.02 6.56 21.03
N ILE A 338 -36.48 7.74 20.70
CA ILE A 338 -35.10 7.88 20.19
C ILE A 338 -34.08 7.44 21.24
N LYS A 339 -34.30 7.75 22.53
CA LYS A 339 -33.44 7.27 23.62
C LYS A 339 -33.43 5.74 23.69
N LYS A 340 -34.60 5.11 23.55
CA LYS A 340 -34.73 3.64 23.53
C LYS A 340 -34.02 3.05 22.31
N LEU A 341 -34.20 3.64 21.13
CA LEU A 341 -33.50 3.25 19.91
C LEU A 341 -31.98 3.40 20.10
N ALA A 342 -31.48 4.60 20.36
CA ALA A 342 -30.06 4.87 20.57
C ALA A 342 -29.42 3.93 21.62
N GLY A 343 -30.13 3.63 22.71
CA GLY A 343 -29.70 2.65 23.71
C GLY A 343 -29.58 1.22 23.17
N ALA A 344 -30.59 0.74 22.42
CA ALA A 344 -30.53 -0.56 21.74
C ALA A 344 -29.38 -0.62 20.72
N PHE A 345 -29.18 0.47 19.98
CA PHE A 345 -28.10 0.63 19.00
C PHE A 345 -26.71 0.55 19.63
N ALA A 346 -26.48 1.26 20.73
CA ALA A 346 -25.21 1.25 21.44
C ALA A 346 -24.85 -0.14 22.00
N GLN A 347 -25.82 -1.04 22.13
CA GLN A 347 -25.63 -2.42 22.58
C GLN A 347 -25.42 -3.41 21.43
N LEU A 348 -25.61 -2.99 20.16
CA LEU A 348 -25.37 -3.87 19.01
C LEU A 348 -23.87 -4.13 18.86
N ALA A 349 -23.48 -5.41 18.95
CA ALA A 349 -22.09 -5.79 18.73
C ALA A 349 -21.60 -5.49 17.30
N LYS A 350 -22.51 -5.44 16.32
CA LYS A 350 -22.24 -5.21 14.89
C LYS A 350 -23.44 -4.50 14.22
N PRO A 351 -23.61 -3.18 14.40
CA PRO A 351 -24.68 -2.45 13.75
C PRO A 351 -24.56 -2.51 12.22
N LYS A 352 -25.70 -2.60 11.53
CA LYS A 352 -25.80 -2.51 10.06
C LYS A 352 -26.16 -1.08 9.64
N VAL A 353 -26.03 -0.78 8.35
CA VAL A 353 -26.38 0.55 7.84
C VAL A 353 -27.88 0.78 7.78
N GLU A 354 -28.67 -0.26 7.58
CA GLU A 354 -30.13 -0.17 7.70
C GLU A 354 -30.53 0.28 9.11
N ASP A 355 -29.83 -0.23 10.12
CA ASP A 355 -30.01 0.20 11.49
C ASP A 355 -29.69 1.72 11.58
N MET A 356 -28.55 2.17 11.06
CA MET A 356 -28.19 3.60 11.08
C MET A 356 -29.21 4.48 10.34
N HIS A 357 -29.74 4.02 9.21
CA HIS A 357 -30.81 4.71 8.49
C HIS A 357 -32.10 4.83 9.31
N LEU A 358 -32.49 3.78 10.04
CA LEU A 358 -33.65 3.82 10.94
C LEU A 358 -33.44 4.84 12.06
N LEU A 359 -32.24 4.91 12.64
CA LEU A 359 -31.92 5.89 13.67
C LEU A 359 -31.96 7.32 13.10
N ILE A 360 -31.38 7.54 11.91
CA ILE A 360 -31.44 8.82 11.20
C ILE A 360 -32.90 9.20 10.91
N ASP A 361 -33.71 8.30 10.36
CA ASP A 361 -35.12 8.56 10.07
C ASP A 361 -35.93 8.89 11.32
N ALA A 362 -35.66 8.21 12.44
CA ALA A 362 -36.33 8.50 13.70
C ALA A 362 -36.01 9.91 14.22
N ILE A 363 -34.74 10.32 14.13
CA ILE A 363 -34.27 11.65 14.55
C ILE A 363 -34.85 12.76 13.64
N PHE A 364 -34.92 12.50 12.35
CA PHE A 364 -35.29 13.49 11.34
C PHE A 364 -36.69 13.26 10.73
N SER A 365 -37.59 12.59 11.45
CA SER A 365 -38.93 12.22 10.96
C SER A 365 -39.85 13.41 10.62
N GLY A 366 -39.48 14.63 11.01
CA GLY A 366 -40.18 15.87 10.65
C GLY A 366 -39.86 16.35 9.22
N ASN A 367 -40.88 16.85 8.50
CA ASN A 367 -40.74 17.34 7.12
C ASN A 367 -39.64 18.40 6.91
N GLN A 368 -39.31 19.19 7.93
CA GLN A 368 -38.34 20.29 7.80
C GLN A 368 -36.86 19.85 7.80
N ASN A 369 -36.56 18.59 8.10
CA ASN A 369 -35.17 18.12 8.21
C ASN A 369 -34.82 16.96 7.26
N LYS A 370 -35.68 16.71 6.26
CA LYS A 370 -35.49 15.63 5.27
C LYS A 370 -34.21 15.81 4.46
N ASP A 371 -33.78 17.05 4.21
CA ASP A 371 -32.54 17.38 3.50
C ASP A 371 -31.29 16.94 4.28
N ILE A 372 -31.25 17.19 5.58
CA ILE A 372 -30.13 16.78 6.45
C ILE A 372 -30.11 15.26 6.58
N ALA A 373 -31.27 14.64 6.81
CA ALA A 373 -31.40 13.19 6.89
C ALA A 373 -30.84 12.52 5.63
N LEU A 374 -31.22 13.04 4.46
CA LEU A 374 -30.73 12.55 3.18
C LEU A 374 -29.21 12.73 3.05
N LYS A 375 -28.67 13.91 3.36
CA LYS A 375 -27.21 14.16 3.32
C LYS A 375 -26.42 13.25 4.27
N VAL A 376 -26.93 13.00 5.48
CA VAL A 376 -26.27 12.10 6.44
C VAL A 376 -26.33 10.66 5.94
N LYS A 377 -27.47 10.21 5.39
CA LYS A 377 -27.59 8.88 4.77
C LYS A 377 -26.66 8.73 3.57
N GLU A 378 -26.62 9.74 2.69
CA GLU A 378 -25.71 9.79 1.55
C GLU A 378 -24.26 9.72 2.02
N TYR A 379 -23.87 10.46 3.06
CA TYR A 379 -22.51 10.35 3.61
C TYR A 379 -22.24 8.96 4.18
N VAL A 380 -23.15 8.39 4.96
CA VAL A 380 -23.01 7.04 5.52
C VAL A 380 -22.85 6.02 4.39
N LEU A 381 -23.63 6.13 3.33
CA LEU A 381 -23.52 5.25 2.17
C LEU A 381 -22.22 5.49 1.40
N ASN A 382 -21.90 6.73 1.08
CA ASN A 382 -20.83 7.10 0.14
C ASN A 382 -19.44 7.11 0.78
N GLU A 383 -19.30 7.22 2.10
CA GLU A 383 -18.01 7.40 2.76
C GLU A 383 -17.71 6.31 3.80
N ILE A 384 -18.75 5.75 4.43
CA ILE A 384 -18.57 4.81 5.55
C ILE A 384 -18.98 3.38 5.19
N TYR A 385 -20.04 3.20 4.39
CA TYR A 385 -20.57 1.88 4.13
C TYR A 385 -19.80 1.19 3.03
N HIS A 386 -19.00 0.20 3.41
CA HIS A 386 -18.48 -0.76 2.43
C HIS A 386 -19.64 -1.59 1.94
N HIS A 387 -20.09 -1.25 0.74
CA HIS A 387 -21.03 -2.07 0.03
C HIS A 387 -20.48 -3.50 -0.10
N GLN A 388 -21.41 -4.45 -0.13
CA GLN A 388 -21.03 -5.86 -0.26
C GLN A 388 -20.36 -6.06 -1.63
N ARG A 389 -19.38 -6.96 -1.70
CA ARG A 389 -18.72 -7.25 -2.98
C ARG A 389 -19.74 -7.67 -4.03
N GLY A 390 -19.51 -7.26 -5.28
CA GLY A 390 -20.45 -7.53 -6.37
C GLY A 390 -21.67 -6.62 -6.37
N THR A 391 -21.74 -5.64 -5.46
CA THR A 391 -22.81 -4.64 -5.47
C THR A 391 -22.57 -3.50 -6.45
N GLY A 392 -21.38 -3.34 -7.03
CA GLY A 392 -21.08 -2.30 -8.03
C GLY A 392 -21.30 -0.88 -7.52
N ILE A 393 -21.45 -0.71 -6.21
CA ILE A 393 -21.57 0.57 -5.54
C ILE A 393 -20.30 0.72 -4.73
N TYR A 394 -19.61 1.84 -4.91
CA TYR A 394 -18.31 2.13 -4.31
C TYR A 394 -18.40 3.43 -3.53
N THR A 395 -17.64 3.51 -2.44
CA THR A 395 -17.48 4.77 -1.73
C THR A 395 -16.67 5.75 -2.58
N LYS A 396 -16.81 7.06 -2.33
CA LYS A 396 -16.02 8.07 -3.04
C LYS A 396 -14.52 7.80 -2.94
N LYS A 397 -14.05 7.46 -1.74
CA LYS A 397 -12.63 7.11 -1.53
C LYS A 397 -12.21 5.83 -2.24
N GLN A 398 -13.09 4.82 -2.37
CA GLN A 398 -12.82 3.64 -3.19
C GLN A 398 -12.66 4.03 -4.67
N ASP A 399 -13.54 4.88 -5.17
CA ASP A 399 -13.47 5.40 -6.54
C ASP A 399 -12.21 6.23 -6.79
N GLU A 400 -11.79 7.06 -5.82
CA GLU A 400 -10.54 7.81 -5.89
C GLU A 400 -9.32 6.89 -5.94
N VAL A 401 -9.28 5.83 -5.12
CA VAL A 401 -8.22 4.81 -5.15
C VAL A 401 -8.20 4.09 -6.51
N PHE A 402 -9.37 3.69 -7.00
CA PHE A 402 -9.48 3.02 -8.30
C PHE A 402 -9.02 3.92 -9.43
N LYS A 403 -9.49 5.17 -9.47
CA LYS A 403 -9.11 6.16 -10.49
C LYS A 403 -7.62 6.43 -10.45
N PHE A 404 -7.06 6.66 -9.27
CA PHE A 404 -5.62 6.85 -9.10
C PHE A 404 -4.82 5.68 -9.66
N LEU A 405 -5.19 4.44 -9.32
CA LEU A 405 -4.55 3.24 -9.84
C LEU A 405 -4.72 3.10 -11.36
N HIS A 406 -5.95 3.24 -11.83
CA HIS A 406 -6.31 3.11 -13.23
C HIS A 406 -5.53 4.10 -14.09
N ASP A 407 -5.54 5.38 -13.72
CA ASP A 407 -4.88 6.46 -14.45
C ASP A 407 -3.35 6.30 -14.39
N SER A 408 -2.79 5.96 -13.22
CA SER A 408 -1.35 5.76 -13.07
C SER A 408 -0.83 4.59 -13.92
N LEU A 409 -1.55 3.46 -13.93
CA LEU A 409 -1.13 2.26 -14.66
C LEU A 409 -1.33 2.37 -16.19
N GLN A 410 -1.94 3.44 -16.70
CA GLN A 410 -1.93 3.72 -18.15
C GLN A 410 -0.54 4.12 -18.67
N HIS A 411 0.36 4.55 -17.77
CA HIS A 411 1.71 4.93 -18.11
C HIS A 411 2.62 3.68 -18.11
N PRO A 412 3.26 3.30 -19.23
CA PRO A 412 4.10 2.10 -19.29
C PRO A 412 5.31 2.14 -18.36
N GLU A 413 5.75 3.33 -17.95
CA GLU A 413 6.82 3.54 -16.98
C GLU A 413 6.37 3.34 -15.51
N VAL A 414 5.07 3.31 -15.22
CA VAL A 414 4.57 3.23 -13.85
C VAL A 414 4.51 1.78 -13.38
N VAL A 415 5.06 1.53 -12.19
CA VAL A 415 5.03 0.25 -11.48
C VAL A 415 4.35 0.39 -10.13
N ALA A 416 3.66 -0.65 -9.68
CA ALA A 416 2.89 -0.61 -8.45
C ALA A 416 2.95 -1.92 -7.67
N SER A 417 2.93 -1.81 -6.35
CA SER A 417 2.85 -2.94 -5.42
C SER A 417 1.95 -2.58 -4.24
N VAL A 418 1.31 -3.57 -3.65
CA VAL A 418 0.41 -3.38 -2.50
C VAL A 418 0.75 -4.36 -1.39
N SER A 419 0.51 -3.98 -0.14
CA SER A 419 0.67 -4.86 1.01
C SER A 419 -0.66 -5.18 1.68
N THR A 420 -0.71 -6.32 2.37
CA THR A 420 -1.80 -6.70 3.26
C THR A 420 -1.38 -6.48 4.72
N PRO A 421 -2.33 -6.16 5.64
CA PRO A 421 -2.04 -6.18 7.07
C PRO A 421 -1.76 -7.61 7.52
N GLU A 422 -1.11 -7.77 8.68
CA GLU A 422 -0.80 -9.10 9.27
C GLU A 422 -2.04 -10.02 9.31
N GLN A 423 -3.21 -9.45 9.63
CA GLN A 423 -4.48 -10.15 9.60
C GLN A 423 -5.33 -9.73 8.40
N VAL A 424 -5.24 -10.50 7.31
CA VAL A 424 -6.02 -10.24 6.09
C VAL A 424 -7.48 -10.74 6.16
N GLY A 425 -7.88 -11.49 7.19
CA GLY A 425 -9.27 -11.96 7.34
C GLY A 425 -9.60 -12.62 8.68
N THR A 426 -10.89 -12.91 8.91
CA THR A 426 -11.37 -13.47 10.18
C THR A 426 -11.15 -14.97 10.30
N SER A 427 -11.11 -15.68 9.18
CA SER A 427 -10.78 -17.11 9.14
C SER A 427 -9.32 -17.22 8.74
N GLN A 428 -8.46 -17.46 9.72
CA GLN A 428 -7.03 -17.63 9.50
C GLN A 428 -6.70 -19.11 9.61
N LYS A 429 -6.07 -19.62 8.56
CA LYS A 429 -5.36 -20.90 8.63
C LYS A 429 -3.88 -20.56 8.64
N LYS A 430 -3.13 -21.09 9.61
CA LYS A 430 -1.67 -21.06 9.56
C LYS A 430 -1.25 -21.64 8.22
N GLY A 431 -0.53 -20.85 7.42
CA GLY A 431 -0.06 -21.29 6.12
C GLY A 431 0.81 -22.53 6.27
N THR A 432 0.67 -23.47 5.35
CA THR A 432 1.59 -24.61 5.20
C THR A 432 2.95 -24.17 4.62
N HIS A 433 3.08 -22.92 4.21
CA HIS A 433 4.24 -22.38 3.52
C HIS A 433 5.18 -21.65 4.50
N GLY A 434 6.43 -22.13 4.50
CA GLY A 434 7.71 -21.68 5.08
C GLY A 434 7.84 -20.60 6.17
N VAL A 435 7.00 -19.57 6.20
CA VAL A 435 7.11 -18.45 7.14
C VAL A 435 6.00 -18.49 8.22
N GLY A 436 4.98 -19.33 8.02
CA GLY A 436 3.87 -19.50 8.97
C GLY A 436 2.84 -18.37 8.93
N GLU A 437 2.87 -17.55 7.88
CA GLU A 437 1.93 -16.45 7.66
C GLU A 437 0.50 -16.96 7.51
N GLU A 438 -0.45 -16.13 7.95
CA GLU A 438 -1.85 -16.51 7.98
C GLU A 438 -2.49 -16.27 6.62
N THR A 439 -3.23 -17.27 6.13
CA THR A 439 -3.95 -17.16 4.87
C THR A 439 -5.45 -17.04 5.10
N SER A 440 -6.12 -16.21 4.30
CA SER A 440 -7.57 -16.05 4.32
C SER A 440 -8.15 -15.95 2.92
N LYS A 441 -8.86 -17.00 2.49
CA LYS A 441 -9.56 -17.06 1.20
C LYS A 441 -8.65 -16.67 0.02
N GLY A 442 -7.45 -17.25 -0.03
CA GLY A 442 -6.49 -17.04 -1.13
C GLY A 442 -5.53 -15.85 -0.97
N LEU A 443 -5.72 -14.99 0.05
CA LEU A 443 -4.76 -13.93 0.38
C LEU A 443 -3.89 -14.33 1.59
N VAL A 444 -2.69 -13.78 1.65
CA VAL A 444 -1.69 -13.93 2.71
C VAL A 444 -1.64 -12.62 3.49
N GLY A 445 -1.59 -12.68 4.82
CA GLY A 445 -1.43 -11.49 5.67
C GLY A 445 0.03 -11.09 5.87
N GLY A 446 0.30 -9.79 6.02
CA GLY A 446 1.65 -9.25 6.17
C GLY A 446 2.49 -9.37 4.90
N HIS A 447 1.84 -9.42 3.73
CA HIS A 447 2.45 -9.87 2.49
C HIS A 447 2.31 -8.82 1.38
N TYR A 448 3.25 -8.83 0.43
CA TYR A 448 3.25 -7.91 -0.70
C TYR A 448 2.83 -8.60 -1.99
N TYR A 449 2.12 -7.85 -2.83
CA TYR A 449 1.62 -8.27 -4.13
C TYR A 449 2.03 -7.24 -5.18
N GLU A 450 2.32 -7.75 -6.38
CA GLU A 450 2.50 -6.95 -7.58
C GLU A 450 1.13 -6.46 -8.06
N VAL A 451 0.98 -5.18 -8.38
CA VAL A 451 -0.23 -4.64 -9.03
C VAL A 451 0.04 -4.51 -10.52
N LEU A 452 -0.84 -5.11 -11.32
CA LEU A 452 -0.63 -5.31 -12.75
C LEU A 452 -1.57 -4.49 -13.62
N ASP A 453 -2.80 -4.33 -13.13
CA ASP A 453 -3.87 -3.72 -13.90
C ASP A 453 -5.03 -3.28 -12.98
N CYS A 454 -5.87 -2.39 -13.50
CA CYS A 454 -7.06 -1.87 -12.85
C CYS A 454 -8.11 -1.61 -13.93
N TYR A 455 -9.29 -2.23 -13.85
CA TYR A 455 -10.28 -2.17 -14.92
C TYR A 455 -11.71 -2.41 -14.41
N GLU A 456 -12.68 -2.18 -15.29
CA GLU A 456 -14.10 -2.33 -15.03
C GLU A 456 -14.70 -3.53 -15.80
N ARG A 457 -15.67 -4.22 -15.21
CA ARG A 457 -16.45 -5.29 -15.84
C ARG A 457 -17.94 -5.08 -15.66
N GLN A 458 -18.73 -5.47 -16.65
CA GLN A 458 -20.17 -5.57 -16.47
C GLN A 458 -20.58 -7.00 -16.15
N ASP A 459 -21.43 -7.17 -15.15
CA ASP A 459 -22.11 -8.45 -14.90
C ASP A 459 -23.25 -8.71 -15.91
N ASP A 460 -23.90 -9.86 -15.78
CA ASP A 460 -25.04 -10.26 -16.64
C ASP A 460 -26.20 -9.26 -16.61
N ASN A 461 -26.32 -8.47 -15.55
CA ASN A 461 -27.34 -7.45 -15.35
C ASN A 461 -26.90 -6.06 -15.84
N GLY A 462 -25.74 -5.95 -16.50
CA GLY A 462 -25.19 -4.69 -17.01
C GLY A 462 -24.53 -3.80 -15.95
N LYS A 463 -24.28 -4.36 -14.77
CA LYS A 463 -23.76 -3.60 -13.63
C LYS A 463 -22.24 -3.57 -13.65
N THR A 464 -21.68 -2.37 -13.55
CA THR A 464 -20.23 -2.15 -13.53
C THR A 464 -19.62 -2.54 -12.18
N LEU A 465 -18.59 -3.37 -12.22
CA LEU A 465 -17.76 -3.82 -11.12
C LEU A 465 -16.31 -3.41 -11.39
N LYS A 466 -15.61 -2.93 -10.37
CA LYS A 466 -14.22 -2.48 -10.44
C LYS A 466 -13.29 -3.54 -9.88
N PHE A 467 -12.22 -3.85 -10.59
CA PHE A 467 -11.25 -4.88 -10.23
C PHE A 467 -9.82 -4.35 -10.30
N VAL A 468 -9.00 -4.83 -9.37
CA VAL A 468 -7.54 -4.66 -9.38
C VAL A 468 -6.92 -6.04 -9.61
N LEU A 469 -6.12 -6.18 -10.67
CA LEU A 469 -5.36 -7.40 -10.92
C LEU A 469 -4.05 -7.35 -10.14
N VAL A 470 -3.86 -8.31 -9.24
CA VAL A 470 -2.63 -8.44 -8.47
C VAL A 470 -2.03 -9.82 -8.63
N ARG A 471 -0.73 -9.94 -8.36
CA ARG A 471 -0.02 -11.22 -8.36
C ARG A 471 0.71 -11.46 -7.05
N ASN A 472 0.53 -12.66 -6.51
CA ASN A 472 1.29 -13.14 -5.37
C ASN A 472 2.67 -13.67 -5.83
N PRO A 473 3.81 -13.14 -5.34
CA PRO A 473 5.14 -13.66 -5.67
C PRO A 473 5.37 -15.12 -5.24
N TRP A 474 4.56 -15.70 -4.34
CA TRP A 474 4.58 -17.13 -4.01
C TRP A 474 4.08 -18.02 -5.16
N SER A 475 3.27 -17.46 -6.05
CA SER A 475 2.58 -18.14 -7.15
C SER A 475 1.62 -19.28 -6.75
N ASP A 476 1.53 -19.67 -5.47
CA ASP A 476 0.81 -20.86 -5.00
C ASP A 476 -0.50 -20.57 -4.26
N THR A 477 -0.85 -19.29 -4.10
CA THR A 477 -2.12 -18.85 -3.53
C THR A 477 -2.71 -17.75 -4.40
N ALA A 478 -4.02 -17.87 -4.63
CA ALA A 478 -4.81 -16.90 -5.35
C ALA A 478 -6.24 -16.91 -4.78
N ARG A 479 -6.92 -15.79 -4.94
CA ARG A 479 -8.32 -15.63 -4.58
C ARG A 479 -9.20 -15.74 -5.82
N GLU A 480 -10.37 -16.33 -5.62
CA GLU A 480 -11.45 -16.38 -6.60
C GLU A 480 -12.77 -15.94 -5.97
N TYR A 481 -13.74 -15.65 -6.83
CA TYR A 481 -15.06 -15.20 -6.45
C TYR A 481 -16.13 -16.11 -7.07
N GLU A 482 -17.17 -16.35 -6.27
CA GLU A 482 -18.40 -17.03 -6.67
C GLU A 482 -19.57 -16.13 -6.32
N TRP A 483 -20.58 -16.06 -7.18
CA TRP A 483 -21.84 -15.41 -6.84
C TRP A 483 -22.62 -16.26 -5.86
N LYS A 484 -23.18 -15.61 -4.83
CA LYS A 484 -24.11 -16.23 -3.89
C LYS A 484 -25.31 -15.33 -3.70
N GLU A 485 -26.47 -15.95 -3.62
CA GLU A 485 -27.66 -15.29 -3.13
C GLU A 485 -27.57 -15.17 -1.60
N LYS A 486 -27.90 -13.98 -1.10
CA LYS A 486 -27.93 -13.70 0.33
C LYS A 486 -29.16 -12.89 0.66
N GLU A 487 -29.89 -13.31 1.68
CA GLU A 487 -31.00 -12.54 2.21
C GLU A 487 -30.48 -11.41 3.11
N VAL A 488 -30.82 -10.17 2.76
CA VAL A 488 -30.49 -8.95 3.51
C VAL A 488 -31.76 -8.12 3.65
N GLY A 489 -32.29 -8.04 4.88
CA GLY A 489 -33.51 -7.27 5.15
C GLY A 489 -34.75 -7.80 4.41
N GLY A 490 -34.91 -9.13 4.32
CA GLY A 490 -36.02 -9.76 3.62
C GLY A 490 -35.94 -9.70 2.09
N LYS A 491 -34.83 -9.19 1.53
CA LYS A 491 -34.56 -9.17 0.08
C LYS A 491 -33.39 -10.09 -0.23
N THR A 492 -33.56 -10.96 -1.22
CA THR A 492 -32.45 -11.73 -1.79
C THR A 492 -31.62 -10.83 -2.70
N ILE A 493 -30.35 -10.68 -2.38
CA ILE A 493 -29.38 -9.96 -3.22
C ILE A 493 -28.26 -10.92 -3.66
N SER A 494 -27.78 -10.74 -4.89
CA SER A 494 -26.60 -11.47 -5.38
C SER A 494 -25.32 -10.75 -4.93
N VAL A 495 -24.41 -11.49 -4.31
CA VAL A 495 -23.15 -10.96 -3.76
C VAL A 495 -21.95 -11.83 -4.15
N LEU A 496 -20.78 -11.21 -4.30
CA LEU A 496 -19.53 -11.91 -4.56
C LEU A 496 -18.92 -12.45 -3.25
N SER A 497 -18.83 -13.78 -3.16
CA SER A 497 -18.19 -14.49 -2.08
C SER A 497 -16.76 -14.87 -2.46
N ALA A 498 -15.77 -14.30 -1.77
CA ALA A 498 -14.38 -14.69 -1.94
C ALA A 498 -14.09 -16.08 -1.34
N HIS A 499 -13.28 -16.86 -2.05
CA HIS A 499 -12.74 -18.15 -1.61
C HIS A 499 -11.30 -18.34 -2.12
N LYS A 500 -10.60 -19.36 -1.62
CA LYS A 500 -9.26 -19.72 -2.10
C LYS A 500 -9.41 -20.47 -3.43
N LYS A 501 -8.53 -20.20 -4.40
CA LYS A 501 -8.41 -20.99 -5.62
C LYS A 501 -7.78 -22.34 -5.31
N ASP A 502 -8.54 -23.43 -5.45
CA ASP A 502 -8.11 -24.77 -5.01
C ASP A 502 -7.30 -25.56 -6.07
N HIS A 503 -7.20 -25.06 -7.30
CA HIS A 503 -6.56 -25.77 -8.43
C HIS A 503 -5.57 -24.91 -9.23
N LEU A 504 -4.65 -24.21 -8.55
CA LEU A 504 -3.63 -23.42 -9.24
C LEU A 504 -2.72 -24.26 -10.15
N LYS A 505 -2.40 -25.50 -9.77
CA LYS A 505 -1.53 -26.39 -10.56
C LYS A 505 -2.24 -27.15 -11.68
N HIS A 506 -3.56 -27.20 -11.64
CA HIS A 506 -4.40 -28.02 -12.53
C HIS A 506 -5.56 -27.16 -13.05
N PRO A 507 -5.26 -26.13 -13.86
CA PRO A 507 -6.26 -25.21 -14.40
C PRO A 507 -7.43 -25.94 -15.08
N GLU A 508 -7.15 -27.07 -15.73
CA GLU A 508 -8.11 -27.93 -16.43
C GLU A 508 -9.17 -28.56 -15.54
N LYS A 509 -8.95 -28.66 -14.22
CA LYS A 509 -9.87 -29.31 -13.28
C LYS A 509 -10.88 -28.38 -12.63
N THR A 510 -10.81 -27.10 -12.94
CA THR A 510 -11.71 -26.12 -12.37
C THR A 510 -13.05 -26.14 -13.08
N SER A 511 -14.12 -26.09 -12.30
CA SER A 511 -15.45 -25.86 -12.86
C SER A 511 -15.47 -24.51 -13.58
N PRO A 512 -16.12 -24.41 -14.75
CA PRO A 512 -16.40 -23.12 -15.37
C PRO A 512 -17.05 -22.18 -14.36
N ARG A 513 -16.73 -20.88 -14.43
CA ARG A 513 -17.43 -19.87 -13.61
C ARG A 513 -18.92 -19.97 -13.90
N SER A 514 -19.75 -20.11 -12.86
CA SER A 514 -21.21 -20.28 -13.02
C SER A 514 -21.91 -19.06 -13.63
N HIS A 515 -21.22 -17.92 -13.71
CA HIS A 515 -21.64 -16.70 -14.40
C HIS A 515 -20.42 -16.08 -15.09
N PRO A 516 -20.14 -16.43 -16.36
CA PRO A 516 -19.09 -15.77 -17.11
C PRO A 516 -19.49 -14.30 -17.31
N LEU A 517 -18.65 -13.37 -16.85
CA LEU A 517 -18.81 -11.95 -17.15
C LEU A 517 -18.75 -11.77 -18.69
N LYS A 518 -19.52 -10.84 -19.25
CA LYS A 518 -19.59 -10.65 -20.72
C LYS A 518 -18.17 -10.44 -21.32
N GLU A 519 -17.90 -11.17 -22.41
CA GLU A 519 -16.68 -11.07 -23.21
C GLU A 519 -16.41 -9.62 -23.63
N GLY A 520 -15.13 -9.20 -23.62
CA GLY A 520 -14.70 -7.84 -23.93
C GLY A 520 -14.46 -6.91 -22.73
N SER A 521 -14.70 -7.36 -21.50
CA SER A 521 -14.51 -6.55 -20.29
C SER A 521 -13.29 -6.93 -19.43
N SER A 522 -12.45 -7.86 -19.88
CA SER A 522 -11.33 -8.31 -19.06
C SER A 522 -10.18 -7.29 -18.99
N ALA A 523 -9.22 -7.53 -18.09
CA ALA A 523 -7.98 -6.75 -18.02
C ALA A 523 -7.38 -6.68 -19.42
N ARG A 524 -7.40 -5.53 -20.10
CA ARG A 524 -6.90 -5.37 -21.48
C ARG A 524 -7.64 -6.13 -22.59
N GLY A 525 -8.89 -6.55 -22.37
CA GLY A 525 -9.70 -7.20 -23.39
C GLY A 525 -9.26 -8.62 -23.77
N TYR A 526 -8.51 -9.31 -22.90
CA TYR A 526 -8.30 -10.75 -23.08
C TYR A 526 -9.63 -11.51 -23.07
N GLU A 527 -9.75 -12.50 -23.94
CA GLU A 527 -10.79 -13.52 -23.75
C GLU A 527 -10.56 -14.22 -22.41
N GLU A 528 -11.64 -14.57 -21.70
CA GLU A 528 -11.55 -15.24 -20.39
C GLU A 528 -10.71 -16.51 -20.48
N GLU A 529 -10.78 -17.25 -21.59
CA GLU A 529 -9.93 -18.42 -21.84
C GLU A 529 -8.43 -18.05 -21.90
N THR A 530 -8.09 -16.95 -22.56
CA THR A 530 -6.70 -16.45 -22.62
C THR A 530 -6.25 -16.00 -21.24
N PHE A 531 -7.09 -15.29 -20.49
CA PHE A 531 -6.79 -14.89 -19.12
C PHE A 531 -6.56 -16.12 -18.22
N GLN A 532 -7.44 -17.12 -18.32
CA GLN A 532 -7.32 -18.38 -17.59
C GLN A 532 -6.19 -19.27 -18.10
N LYS A 533 -5.60 -19.02 -19.26
CA LYS A 533 -4.42 -19.76 -19.75
C LYS A 533 -3.13 -19.09 -19.28
N ASP A 534 -3.05 -17.77 -19.41
CA ASP A 534 -1.80 -17.03 -19.22
C ASP A 534 -1.55 -16.67 -17.76
N PHE A 535 -2.61 -16.46 -16.98
CA PHE A 535 -2.50 -16.02 -15.58
C PHE A 535 -2.80 -17.13 -14.57
N ARG A 536 -3.33 -18.27 -15.01
CA ARG A 536 -3.77 -19.32 -14.09
C ARG A 536 -2.60 -20.17 -13.62
N GLY A 537 -2.41 -20.20 -12.31
CA GLY A 537 -1.39 -21.02 -11.66
C GLY A 537 -0.13 -20.27 -11.23
N GLN A 538 -0.06 -18.97 -11.48
CA GLN A 538 1.11 -18.15 -11.17
C GLN A 538 0.81 -17.06 -10.13
N GLY A 539 -0.18 -17.30 -9.26
CA GLY A 539 -0.56 -16.40 -8.16
C GLY A 539 -1.33 -15.16 -8.57
N TYR A 540 -1.76 -15.04 -9.82
CA TYR A 540 -2.61 -13.94 -10.28
C TYR A 540 -4.01 -14.05 -9.71
N THR A 541 -4.56 -12.91 -9.30
CA THR A 541 -5.90 -12.81 -8.74
C THR A 541 -6.51 -11.44 -9.04
N GLU A 542 -7.73 -11.47 -9.53
CA GLU A 542 -8.55 -10.28 -9.72
C GLU A 542 -9.19 -9.99 -8.38
N ILE A 543 -8.97 -8.82 -7.77
CA ILE A 543 -9.57 -8.45 -6.49
C ILE A 543 -10.61 -7.37 -6.75
N GLU A 544 -11.87 -7.66 -6.42
CA GLU A 544 -12.93 -6.68 -6.51
C GLU A 544 -12.65 -5.50 -5.56
N LEU A 545 -12.87 -4.26 -6.02
CA LEU A 545 -12.39 -3.04 -5.37
C LEU A 545 -12.83 -2.90 -3.91
N SER A 546 -14.05 -3.30 -3.56
CA SER A 546 -14.52 -3.24 -2.17
C SER A 546 -13.83 -4.26 -1.26
N ASP A 547 -13.36 -5.39 -1.82
CA ASP A 547 -12.47 -6.31 -1.12
C ASP A 547 -11.04 -5.76 -1.08
N PHE A 548 -10.57 -5.15 -2.17
CA PHE A 548 -9.21 -4.60 -2.26
C PHE A 548 -8.97 -3.58 -1.16
N THR A 549 -9.79 -2.53 -1.07
CA THR A 549 -9.61 -1.48 -0.05
C THR A 549 -9.83 -1.96 1.38
N LYS A 550 -10.42 -3.14 1.56
CA LYS A 550 -10.64 -3.77 2.87
C LYS A 550 -9.49 -4.68 3.30
N ARG A 551 -8.71 -5.21 2.36
CA ARG A 551 -7.73 -6.29 2.58
C ARG A 551 -6.30 -5.82 2.41
N PHE A 552 -6.08 -4.69 1.76
CA PHE A 552 -4.77 -4.11 1.54
C PHE A 552 -4.64 -2.83 2.36
N ASN A 553 -3.44 -2.56 2.86
CA ASN A 553 -3.19 -1.45 3.76
C ASN A 553 -2.34 -0.33 3.17
N ASP A 554 -1.38 -0.66 2.32
CA ASP A 554 -0.52 0.32 1.67
C ASP A 554 -0.40 -0.02 0.19
N ILE A 555 -0.29 1.03 -0.63
CA ILE A 555 0.10 0.95 -2.03
C ILE A 555 1.35 1.78 -2.24
N THR A 556 2.33 1.23 -2.95
CA THR A 556 3.52 1.96 -3.39
C THR A 556 3.56 1.99 -4.91
N ILE A 557 3.69 3.19 -5.48
CA ILE A 557 3.85 3.43 -6.92
C ILE A 557 5.18 4.11 -7.17
N ALA A 558 5.92 3.66 -8.18
CA ALA A 558 7.17 4.28 -8.62
C ALA A 558 7.19 4.38 -10.14
N ILE A 559 8.13 5.17 -10.66
CA ILE A 559 8.35 5.37 -12.09
C ILE A 559 9.67 4.70 -12.47
N ILE A 560 9.65 3.86 -13.50
CA ILE A 560 10.85 3.34 -14.15
C ILE A 560 11.50 4.50 -14.91
N PRO A 561 12.74 4.90 -14.58
CA PRO A 561 13.43 5.93 -15.32
C PRO A 561 13.48 5.56 -16.80
N ARG A 562 13.16 6.51 -17.67
CA ARG A 562 13.42 6.31 -19.09
C ARG A 562 14.91 6.21 -19.24
N VAL A 563 15.40 5.05 -19.68
CA VAL A 563 16.74 4.96 -20.22
C VAL A 563 16.70 5.85 -21.45
N ASP A 564 17.31 7.03 -21.36
CA ASP A 564 17.58 7.84 -22.55
C ASP A 564 18.24 6.87 -23.52
N SER A 565 17.51 6.49 -24.57
CA SER A 565 17.97 5.53 -25.56
C SER A 565 19.37 5.97 -25.93
N ALA A 566 20.38 5.17 -25.57
CA ALA A 566 21.79 5.52 -25.72
C ALA A 566 21.90 6.20 -27.07
N PRO A 567 22.35 7.48 -27.11
CA PRO A 567 22.16 8.36 -28.26
C PRO A 567 22.47 7.54 -29.48
N GLU A 568 21.45 7.29 -30.32
CA GLU A 568 21.56 6.35 -31.44
C GLU A 568 22.93 6.58 -32.03
N LEU A 569 23.82 5.59 -31.87
CA LEU A 569 25.17 5.68 -32.41
C LEU A 569 24.90 5.92 -33.88
N THR A 570 24.98 7.19 -34.30
CA THR A 570 24.80 7.60 -35.67
C THR A 570 25.91 6.82 -36.33
N THR A 571 25.53 5.70 -36.94
CA THR A 571 26.40 4.95 -37.80
C THR A 571 26.66 5.96 -38.88
N THR A 572 27.77 6.68 -38.75
CA THR A 572 28.37 7.38 -39.86
C THR A 572 28.59 6.26 -40.85
N SER A 573 27.62 6.06 -41.74
CA SER A 573 27.79 5.26 -42.92
C SER A 573 28.95 5.93 -43.61
N GLU A 574 30.16 5.40 -43.38
CA GLU A 574 31.27 5.64 -44.27
C GLU A 574 30.71 5.32 -45.64
N LYS A 575 30.47 6.36 -46.45
CA LYS A 575 30.19 6.19 -47.86
C LYS A 575 31.35 5.36 -48.39
N GLU A 576 31.10 4.08 -48.63
CA GLU A 576 31.99 3.24 -49.40
C GLU A 576 32.30 4.02 -50.68
N LYS A 577 33.57 4.44 -50.80
CA LYS A 577 34.08 4.98 -52.05
C LYS A 577 33.87 3.89 -53.11
N PRO A 578 33.16 4.16 -54.21
CA PRO A 578 33.00 3.17 -55.26
C PRO A 578 34.39 2.75 -55.75
N LEU A 579 34.70 1.45 -55.67
CA LEU A 579 35.90 0.88 -56.27
C LEU A 579 35.85 1.19 -57.77
N GLY A 580 36.78 2.02 -58.23
CA GLY A 580 37.00 2.26 -59.65
C GLY A 580 37.41 0.96 -60.33
N LEU A 581 36.68 0.59 -61.39
CA LEU A 581 37.07 -0.49 -62.30
C LEU A 581 38.39 -0.11 -63.01
N PRO A 582 39.35 -1.04 -63.15
CA PRO A 582 40.55 -0.81 -63.93
C PRO A 582 40.20 -0.71 -65.43
N THR A 583 40.86 0.24 -66.11
CA THR A 583 40.83 0.41 -67.57
C THR A 583 41.96 -0.35 -68.23
#